data_AF-A0A9D8IRE6-F1
#
_entry.id   AF-A0A9D8IRE6-F1
#
_cell.length_a   1.000
_cell.length_b   1.000
_cell.length_c   1.000
_cell.angle_alpha   90.00
_cell.angle_beta   90.00
_cell.angle_gamma   90.00
#
_symmetry.space_group_name_H-M   'P 1'
#
loop_
_entity.id
_entity.type
_entity.pdbx_description
1 polymer ?
#
loop_
_entity_poly.entity_id
_entity_poly.type
_entity_poly.pdbx_seq_one_letter_code
_entity_poly.pdbx_strand_id
1 'polypeptide(L)'
;MPPLPARRNWRVGRRVRHFDSRANPVRAAGDGAAARNDQVDSRVVGKKAQGLYEALLTEALALELRELPPELVAELRKLRPDEAADRLALHVARALRRSIDGVSHTARVKTGVALVRALLERIGTELGVEGDDTGDPTDAAIRNSTGEPTADLTADLTLDAQADAEPGAATGAVAEVDYASSIPARRRAEFAGDLAADRPVVEANVLTALLARGPDGRPRELAAPLIPLLDTTLLTNAPDEPRVGQQIAAELDSADRIDVVMAFVRRSGLRPLLPALRRATSSGRRVRVLTTTYTGSTELAALEELVGLGAEVRVSYDTSSTRLHAKSWLFHRESGMSTAYIGSSNLTHSAMVTGLEWNVRVSGARNPDVVEKLAAVFEGYWQGGDFRAFERSEFEACRAAADAAAGNSQGGAHSAHALQLSPIELRLEPFQERLLEEIELERERGHHRNLLVAATGTGKTVMAAVDYARLRAAASRTDASNAHPRADASTAIPRGEADNGLQRPDASHATSRAAPSTALHRARLLFVAHRRELLEQSRATFRHALRDASFGELWVGGEHPTEFEHVFASIQSLNHAQLEHLPPTHFDVVIVDEFHHAAAKSYERLLAHVRPRELLGLTATPERADGLSILEHFD
;
A
#
# COMPACT_ATOMS: atom_id res chain seq x y z
N MET A 1 56.07 -9.53 7.03
CA MET A 1 54.78 -9.70 6.33
C MET A 1 54.68 -11.12 5.80
N PRO A 2 53.80 -11.96 6.36
CA PRO A 2 53.40 -13.21 5.72
C PRO A 2 52.11 -13.02 4.89
N PRO A 3 51.86 -13.88 3.89
CA PRO A 3 50.85 -13.66 2.86
C PRO A 3 49.45 -14.11 3.29
N LEU A 4 48.44 -13.44 2.75
CA LEU A 4 47.02 -13.80 2.85
C LEU A 4 46.76 -15.19 2.21
N PRO A 5 46.04 -16.11 2.87
CA PRO A 5 45.64 -17.35 2.24
C PRO A 5 44.46 -17.18 1.28
N ALA A 6 44.57 -17.94 0.19
CA ALA A 6 43.78 -18.00 -1.02
C ALA A 6 42.25 -17.96 -0.87
N ARG A 7 41.62 -17.22 -1.78
CA ARG A 7 40.20 -17.30 -2.13
C ARG A 7 39.85 -18.74 -2.53
N ARG A 8 38.95 -19.39 -1.80
CA ARG A 8 38.24 -20.60 -2.26
C ARG A 8 36.88 -20.22 -2.81
N ASN A 9 36.68 -20.70 -4.04
CA ASN A 9 35.54 -20.49 -4.92
C ASN A 9 34.22 -20.96 -4.34
N TRP A 10 33.21 -20.09 -4.28
CA TRP A 10 31.81 -20.49 -4.26
C TRP A 10 31.31 -20.57 -5.70
N ARG A 11 31.02 -21.80 -6.17
CA ARG A 11 30.30 -22.05 -7.41
C ARG A 11 28.83 -21.69 -7.19
N VAL A 12 28.32 -20.72 -7.95
CA VAL A 12 26.88 -20.43 -8.04
C VAL A 12 26.22 -21.53 -8.86
N GLY A 13 25.51 -22.44 -8.18
CA GLY A 13 24.57 -23.34 -8.84
C GLY A 13 23.34 -22.56 -9.27
N ARG A 14 23.23 -22.25 -10.58
CA ARG A 14 22.00 -21.76 -11.20
C ARG A 14 20.86 -22.78 -10.98
N ARG A 15 19.84 -22.39 -10.23
CA ARG A 15 18.44 -22.77 -10.48
C ARG A 15 17.57 -21.55 -10.20
N VAL A 16 17.44 -20.70 -11.22
CA VAL A 16 16.36 -19.71 -11.29
C VAL A 16 15.08 -20.50 -11.47
N ARG A 17 14.19 -20.50 -10.47
CA ARG A 17 12.80 -20.93 -10.68
C ARG A 17 12.07 -19.75 -11.30
N HIS A 18 11.65 -19.90 -12.56
CA HIS A 18 10.67 -19.01 -13.17
C HIS A 18 9.37 -19.08 -12.38
N PHE A 19 8.85 -17.91 -12.01
CA PHE A 19 7.52 -17.76 -11.45
C PHE A 19 6.53 -17.82 -12.63
N ASP A 20 5.95 -19.00 -12.86
CA ASP A 20 4.91 -19.22 -13.87
C ASP A 20 3.59 -18.63 -13.36
N SER A 21 3.09 -17.59 -14.04
CA SER A 21 1.88 -16.85 -13.69
C SER A 21 0.57 -17.59 -14.03
N ARG A 22 0.61 -18.91 -14.26
CA ARG A 22 -0.55 -19.71 -14.70
C ARG A 22 -1.17 -20.63 -13.66
N ALA A 23 -0.84 -20.54 -12.37
CA ALA A 23 -1.44 -21.41 -11.36
C ALA A 23 -1.94 -20.67 -10.12
N ASN A 24 -3.20 -20.23 -10.15
CA ASN A 24 -4.06 -20.24 -8.96
C ASN A 24 -5.49 -20.64 -9.35
N PRO A 25 -6.03 -21.77 -8.85
CA PRO A 25 -7.35 -22.25 -9.25
C PRO A 25 -8.41 -21.62 -8.36
N VAL A 26 -8.97 -20.48 -8.77
CA VAL A 26 -10.33 -20.15 -8.35
C VAL A 26 -11.26 -20.89 -9.29
N ARG A 27 -11.80 -22.02 -8.84
CA ARG A 27 -12.89 -22.74 -9.51
C ARG A 27 -14.11 -21.81 -9.60
N ALA A 28 -14.22 -21.08 -10.71
CA ALA A 28 -15.46 -20.48 -11.13
C ALA A 28 -16.32 -21.59 -11.76
N ALA A 29 -17.36 -22.01 -11.06
CA ALA A 29 -18.48 -22.72 -11.67
C ALA A 29 -19.29 -21.70 -12.48
N GLY A 30 -19.47 -21.97 -13.78
CA GLY A 30 -20.35 -21.19 -14.66
C GLY A 30 -19.72 -20.89 -16.03
N ASP A 31 -19.68 -21.91 -16.90
CA ASP A 31 -19.44 -21.74 -18.33
C ASP A 31 -20.44 -20.75 -18.95
N GLY A 32 -19.93 -19.70 -19.60
CA GLY A 32 -20.76 -18.81 -20.42
C GLY A 32 -20.43 -17.31 -20.42
N ALA A 33 -19.16 -16.88 -20.29
CA ALA A 33 -18.84 -15.44 -20.40
C ALA A 33 -17.42 -15.08 -20.89
N ALA A 34 -16.70 -15.98 -21.57
CA ALA A 34 -15.31 -15.74 -21.98
C ALA A 34 -15.13 -15.17 -23.41
N ALA A 35 -16.08 -14.38 -23.92
CA ALA A 35 -16.01 -13.82 -25.28
C ALA A 35 -16.62 -12.41 -25.38
N ARG A 36 -16.13 -11.43 -24.60
CA ARG A 36 -16.54 -10.00 -24.71
C ARG A 36 -15.47 -8.96 -24.32
N ASN A 37 -14.18 -9.29 -24.29
CA ASN A 37 -13.12 -8.28 -24.15
C ASN A 37 -12.50 -7.96 -25.53
N ASP A 38 -12.14 -6.69 -25.74
CA ASP A 38 -11.44 -6.10 -26.91
C ASP A 38 -12.28 -5.23 -27.90
N GLN A 39 -13.42 -4.67 -27.48
CA GLN A 39 -14.19 -3.68 -28.29
C GLN A 39 -14.20 -2.24 -27.76
N VAL A 40 -13.30 -1.88 -26.85
CA VAL A 40 -13.46 -0.65 -26.03
C VAL A 40 -12.97 0.64 -26.70
N ASP A 41 -12.05 0.63 -27.66
CA ASP A 41 -11.27 1.85 -27.96
C ASP A 41 -11.66 2.65 -29.24
N SER A 42 -12.74 2.27 -29.94
CA SER A 42 -13.29 3.05 -31.08
C SER A 42 -14.76 3.45 -30.91
N ARG A 43 -15.32 3.32 -29.71
CA ARG A 43 -16.71 3.75 -29.39
C ARG A 43 -16.78 4.75 -28.24
N VAL A 44 -15.68 5.47 -27.95
CA VAL A 44 -15.65 6.48 -26.88
C VAL A 44 -16.75 7.53 -27.07
N VAL A 45 -17.15 7.84 -28.32
CA VAL A 45 -18.33 8.65 -28.64
C VAL A 45 -19.55 7.84 -29.12
N GLY A 46 -19.36 6.54 -29.41
CA GLY A 46 -20.39 5.65 -29.97
C GLY A 46 -21.58 5.34 -29.06
N LYS A 47 -21.53 5.72 -27.77
CA LYS A 47 -22.71 5.70 -26.89
C LYS A 47 -23.52 6.99 -26.93
N LYS A 48 -23.01 8.07 -27.56
CA LYS A 48 -23.58 9.43 -27.51
C LYS A 48 -23.94 9.83 -26.08
N ALA A 49 -23.12 9.40 -25.11
CA ALA A 49 -23.39 9.57 -23.70
C ALA A 49 -23.23 11.06 -23.33
N GLN A 50 -24.17 11.58 -22.54
CA GLN A 50 -24.00 12.92 -21.98
C GLN A 50 -22.74 12.94 -21.10
N GLY A 51 -21.93 14.00 -21.18
CA GLY A 51 -20.74 14.12 -20.34
C GLY A 51 -19.65 15.00 -20.95
N LEU A 52 -18.48 14.98 -20.30
CA LEU A 52 -17.30 15.71 -20.73
C LEU A 52 -16.41 14.85 -21.63
N TYR A 53 -15.78 15.50 -22.62
CA TYR A 53 -14.96 14.89 -23.65
C TYR A 53 -13.66 15.68 -23.85
N GLU A 54 -12.65 15.02 -24.39
CA GLU A 54 -11.38 15.64 -24.86
C GLU A 54 -10.98 14.99 -26.20
N ALA A 55 -11.92 15.00 -27.16
CA ALA A 55 -11.77 14.30 -28.43
C ALA A 55 -11.53 15.27 -29.58
N LEU A 56 -10.47 15.03 -30.36
CA LEU A 56 -10.21 15.77 -31.59
C LEU A 56 -11.34 15.50 -32.60
N LEU A 57 -11.86 16.55 -33.22
CA LEU A 57 -12.93 16.45 -34.19
C LEU A 57 -12.39 15.83 -35.49
N THR A 58 -12.70 14.56 -35.72
CA THR A 58 -12.43 13.86 -36.98
C THR A 58 -13.60 13.98 -37.94
N GLU A 59 -13.37 13.64 -39.21
CA GLU A 59 -14.44 13.59 -40.22
C GLU A 59 -15.56 12.62 -39.80
N ALA A 60 -15.22 11.45 -39.26
CA ALA A 60 -16.20 10.50 -38.75
C ALA A 60 -16.96 11.05 -37.54
N LEU A 61 -16.25 11.63 -36.56
CA LEU A 61 -16.92 12.23 -35.40
C LEU A 61 -17.84 13.38 -35.81
N ALA A 62 -17.44 14.20 -36.78
CA ALA A 62 -18.28 15.28 -37.30
C ALA A 62 -19.59 14.75 -37.94
N LEU A 63 -19.56 13.58 -38.58
CA LEU A 63 -20.75 12.90 -39.07
C LEU A 63 -21.61 12.36 -37.92
N GLU A 64 -21.00 11.69 -36.94
CA GLU A 64 -21.72 11.19 -35.76
C GLU A 64 -22.44 12.31 -34.98
N LEU A 65 -21.80 13.48 -34.86
CA LEU A 65 -22.37 14.64 -34.18
C LEU A 65 -23.58 15.24 -34.91
N ARG A 66 -23.67 15.08 -36.25
CA ARG A 66 -24.86 15.51 -37.02
C ARG A 66 -26.09 14.64 -36.75
N GLU A 67 -25.86 13.40 -36.30
CA GLU A 67 -26.90 12.44 -35.95
C GLU A 67 -27.18 12.40 -34.43
N LEU A 68 -26.81 13.46 -33.70
CA LEU A 68 -27.13 13.52 -32.27
C LEU A 68 -28.65 13.61 -32.05
N PRO A 69 -29.15 12.93 -31.01
CA PRO A 69 -30.52 13.12 -30.54
C PRO A 69 -30.80 14.60 -30.24
N PRO A 70 -32.02 15.11 -30.50
CA PRO A 70 -32.36 16.53 -30.34
C PRO A 70 -32.22 17.06 -28.90
N GLU A 71 -32.29 16.16 -27.91
CA GLU A 71 -32.07 16.42 -26.50
C GLU A 71 -30.60 16.66 -26.12
N LEU A 72 -29.65 16.38 -27.02
CA LEU A 72 -28.22 16.61 -26.79
C LEU A 72 -27.69 17.76 -27.64
N VAL A 73 -26.71 18.47 -27.09
CA VAL A 73 -25.97 19.53 -27.77
C VAL A 73 -24.49 19.25 -27.63
N ALA A 74 -23.78 19.24 -28.76
CA ALA A 74 -22.33 19.14 -28.78
C ALA A 74 -21.70 20.51 -28.53
N GLU A 75 -20.75 20.56 -27.60
CA GLU A 75 -19.90 21.70 -27.36
C GLU A 75 -18.53 21.48 -28.02
N LEU A 76 -18.15 22.40 -28.90
CA LEU A 76 -16.91 22.36 -29.64
C LEU A 76 -16.07 23.57 -29.29
N ARG A 77 -14.75 23.36 -29.21
CA ARG A 77 -13.77 24.42 -29.02
C ARG A 77 -12.65 24.29 -30.03
N LYS A 78 -12.12 25.41 -30.51
CA LYS A 78 -10.91 25.40 -31.36
C LYS A 78 -9.74 24.77 -30.61
N LEU A 79 -8.98 23.90 -31.29
CA LEU A 79 -7.74 23.35 -30.77
C LEU A 79 -6.76 24.50 -30.53
N ARG A 80 -6.27 24.63 -29.28
CA ARG A 80 -5.30 25.68 -28.97
C ARG A 80 -3.88 25.23 -29.35
N PRO A 81 -2.98 26.15 -29.73
CA PRO A 81 -1.61 25.78 -30.10
C PRO A 81 -0.81 25.09 -28.98
N ASP A 82 -1.01 25.48 -27.73
CA ASP A 82 -0.30 24.96 -26.54
C ASP A 82 -0.60 23.49 -26.23
N GLU A 83 -1.79 23.01 -26.61
CA GLU A 83 -2.23 21.62 -26.41
C GLU A 83 -2.24 20.80 -27.71
N ALA A 84 -1.88 21.41 -28.85
CA ALA A 84 -1.99 20.80 -30.17
C ALA A 84 -1.10 19.56 -30.30
N ALA A 85 0.17 19.68 -29.90
CA ALA A 85 1.13 18.58 -29.96
C ALA A 85 0.63 17.35 -29.18
N ASP A 86 0.22 17.57 -27.93
CA ASP A 86 -0.29 16.53 -27.05
C ASP A 86 -1.55 15.85 -27.60
N ARG A 87 -2.52 16.63 -28.07
CA ARG A 87 -3.79 16.08 -28.60
C ARG A 87 -3.58 15.31 -29.90
N LEU A 88 -2.76 15.83 -30.80
CA LEU A 88 -2.46 15.17 -32.08
C LEU A 88 -1.64 13.89 -31.85
N ALA A 89 -0.63 13.93 -30.99
CA ALA A 89 0.16 12.75 -30.62
C ALA A 89 -0.73 11.65 -30.01
N LEU A 90 -1.63 12.03 -29.09
CA LEU A 90 -2.56 11.07 -28.48
C LEU A 90 -3.52 10.46 -29.51
N HIS A 91 -4.02 11.27 -30.45
CA HIS A 91 -4.87 10.78 -31.54
C HIS A 91 -4.13 9.76 -32.42
N VAL A 92 -2.91 10.10 -32.86
CA VAL A 92 -2.07 9.20 -33.66
C VAL A 92 -1.75 7.92 -32.89
N ALA A 93 -1.35 8.03 -31.62
CA ALA A 93 -1.06 6.87 -30.78
C ALA A 93 -2.26 5.92 -30.66
N ARG A 94 -3.48 6.46 -30.49
CA ARG A 94 -4.72 5.68 -30.45
C ARG A 94 -5.01 5.00 -31.78
N ALA A 95 -4.88 5.72 -32.89
CA ALA A 95 -5.06 5.15 -34.23
C ALA A 95 -4.07 4.01 -34.50
N LEU A 96 -2.79 4.19 -34.14
CA LEU A 96 -1.75 3.16 -34.23
C LEU A 96 -2.07 1.95 -33.36
N ARG A 97 -2.49 2.15 -32.10
CA ARG A 97 -2.83 1.06 -31.18
C ARG A 97 -3.98 0.22 -31.72
N ARG A 98 -5.10 0.87 -32.09
CA ARG A 98 -6.24 0.18 -32.72
C ARG A 98 -5.83 -0.60 -33.95
N SER A 99 -4.98 0.02 -34.78
CA SER A 99 -4.47 -0.58 -36.00
C SER A 99 -3.69 -1.87 -35.73
N ILE A 100 -2.83 -1.86 -34.71
CA ILE A 100 -1.98 -3.00 -34.31
C ILE A 100 -2.81 -4.08 -33.61
N ASP A 101 -3.78 -3.71 -32.78
CA ASP A 101 -4.62 -4.67 -32.06
C ASP A 101 -5.50 -5.51 -32.99
N GLY A 102 -5.95 -4.95 -34.12
CA GLY A 102 -6.66 -5.65 -35.19
C GLY A 102 -5.80 -6.67 -35.97
N VAL A 103 -4.49 -6.68 -35.76
CA VAL A 103 -3.56 -7.65 -36.37
C VAL A 103 -3.49 -8.92 -35.51
N SER A 104 -3.30 -10.08 -36.16
CA SER A 104 -3.13 -11.35 -35.44
C SER A 104 -1.93 -11.29 -34.51
N HIS A 105 -2.02 -11.97 -33.36
CA HIS A 105 -0.96 -11.99 -32.34
C HIS A 105 0.43 -12.32 -32.92
N THR A 106 0.50 -13.25 -33.89
CA THR A 106 1.74 -13.68 -34.56
C THR A 106 2.36 -12.63 -35.49
N ALA A 107 1.56 -11.72 -36.06
CA ALA A 107 2.04 -10.68 -36.97
C ALA A 107 2.16 -9.30 -36.30
N ARG A 108 1.58 -9.13 -35.12
CA ARG A 108 1.45 -7.84 -34.41
C ARG A 108 2.77 -7.10 -34.24
N VAL A 109 3.83 -7.78 -33.81
CA VAL A 109 5.15 -7.17 -33.61
C VAL A 109 5.74 -6.69 -34.94
N LYS A 110 5.75 -7.56 -35.96
CA LYS A 110 6.30 -7.24 -37.28
C LYS A 110 5.57 -6.06 -37.93
N THR A 111 4.24 -6.09 -37.90
CA THR A 111 3.41 -5.01 -38.46
C THR A 111 3.58 -3.72 -37.67
N GLY A 112 3.64 -3.78 -36.34
CA GLY A 112 3.88 -2.61 -35.49
C GLY A 112 5.20 -1.92 -35.78
N VAL A 113 6.31 -2.67 -35.86
CA VAL A 113 7.63 -2.12 -36.20
C VAL A 113 7.62 -1.44 -37.57
N ALA A 114 7.03 -2.08 -38.57
CA ALA A 114 6.92 -1.52 -39.92
C ALA A 114 6.13 -0.20 -39.94
N LEU A 115 5.00 -0.15 -39.21
CA LEU A 115 4.16 1.03 -39.13
C LEU A 115 4.87 2.22 -38.45
N VAL A 116 5.61 1.94 -37.37
CA VAL A 116 6.41 2.97 -36.68
C VAL A 116 7.53 3.50 -37.57
N ARG A 117 8.25 2.63 -38.28
CA ARG A 117 9.30 3.06 -39.23
C ARG A 117 8.73 3.99 -40.31
N ALA A 118 7.64 3.60 -40.95
CA ALA A 118 6.99 4.41 -41.98
C ALA A 118 6.51 5.77 -41.45
N LEU A 119 6.00 5.81 -40.21
CA LEU A 119 5.60 7.06 -39.56
C LEU A 119 6.80 7.97 -39.29
N LEU A 120 7.91 7.43 -38.78
CA LEU A 120 9.13 8.20 -38.51
C LEU A 120 9.75 8.77 -39.78
N GLU A 121 9.81 7.98 -40.85
CA GLU A 121 10.28 8.43 -42.18
C GLU A 121 9.42 9.58 -42.71
N ARG A 122 8.09 9.47 -42.58
CA ARG A 122 7.18 10.54 -43.00
C ARG A 122 7.35 11.81 -42.17
N ILE A 123 7.52 11.68 -40.85
CA ILE A 123 7.78 12.82 -39.96
C ILE A 123 9.09 13.52 -40.36
N GLY A 124 10.17 12.76 -40.62
CA GLY A 124 11.45 13.33 -41.05
C GLY A 124 11.33 14.11 -42.36
N THR A 125 10.55 13.59 -43.31
CA THR A 125 10.28 14.24 -44.60
C THR A 125 9.53 15.58 -44.43
N GLU A 126 8.46 15.61 -43.63
CA GLU A 126 7.65 16.82 -43.41
C GLU A 126 8.38 17.89 -42.61
N LEU A 127 9.26 17.50 -41.69
CA LEU A 127 10.07 18.43 -40.90
C LEU A 127 11.31 18.96 -41.66
N GLY A 128 11.54 18.49 -42.89
CA GLY A 128 12.69 18.90 -43.68
C GLY A 128 14.03 18.47 -43.06
N VAL A 129 14.04 17.37 -42.30
CA VAL A 129 15.29 16.75 -41.85
C VAL A 129 15.90 16.07 -43.08
N GLU A 130 16.65 16.82 -43.88
CA GLU A 130 17.53 16.24 -44.89
C GLU A 130 18.44 15.25 -44.18
N GLY A 131 18.44 14.00 -44.65
CA GLY A 131 19.33 12.98 -44.11
C GLY A 131 20.76 13.46 -44.29
N ASP A 132 21.39 13.90 -43.20
CA ASP A 132 22.82 14.09 -43.19
C ASP A 132 23.44 12.72 -43.40
N ASP A 133 24.21 12.62 -44.48
CA ASP A 133 24.94 11.44 -44.95
C ASP A 133 26.02 11.06 -43.92
N THR A 134 25.58 10.51 -42.79
CA THR A 134 26.44 9.90 -41.79
C THR A 134 26.16 8.41 -41.79
N GLY A 135 27.08 7.73 -42.48
CA GLY A 135 27.32 6.30 -42.63
C GLY A 135 26.52 5.33 -41.76
N ASP A 136 26.13 4.23 -42.42
CA ASP A 136 25.96 2.88 -41.86
C ASP A 136 25.48 2.81 -40.39
N PRO A 137 24.22 2.40 -40.12
CA PRO A 137 23.68 2.35 -38.76
C PRO A 137 24.31 1.28 -37.86
N THR A 138 25.42 0.66 -38.27
CA THR A 138 26.20 -0.26 -37.44
C THR A 138 27.34 0.38 -36.64
N ASP A 139 27.67 1.68 -36.80
CA ASP A 139 28.87 2.26 -36.17
C ASP A 139 28.67 3.50 -35.27
N ALA A 140 27.42 3.83 -34.89
CA ALA A 140 27.16 4.90 -33.93
C ALA A 140 27.40 4.42 -32.48
N ALA A 141 28.68 4.28 -32.10
CA ALA A 141 29.09 4.04 -30.72
C ALA A 141 28.60 5.18 -29.81
N ILE A 142 27.70 4.86 -28.87
CA ILE A 142 27.30 5.73 -27.76
C ILE A 142 28.56 6.01 -26.93
N ARG A 143 29.01 7.27 -26.88
CA ARG A 143 30.11 7.72 -26.01
C ARG A 143 29.51 8.48 -24.82
N ASN A 144 30.04 8.23 -23.62
CA ASN A 144 29.66 9.00 -22.42
C ASN A 144 30.30 10.40 -22.41
N SER A 145 29.92 11.25 -21.45
CA SER A 145 30.37 12.66 -21.32
C SER A 145 31.88 12.83 -21.04
N THR A 146 32.65 11.75 -21.01
CA THR A 146 34.11 11.74 -20.87
C THR A 146 34.85 11.15 -22.09
N GLY A 147 34.13 10.78 -23.17
CA GLY A 147 34.74 10.41 -24.46
C GLY A 147 35.20 8.95 -24.61
N GLU A 148 34.91 8.08 -23.64
CA GLU A 148 35.23 6.64 -23.71
C GLU A 148 34.04 5.81 -24.25
N PRO A 149 34.30 4.76 -25.06
CA PRO A 149 33.25 3.89 -25.60
C PRO A 149 32.62 3.04 -24.49
N THR A 150 31.29 3.04 -24.40
CA THR A 150 30.55 2.24 -23.41
C THR A 150 30.58 0.77 -23.78
N ALA A 151 30.94 -0.09 -22.82
CA ALA A 151 30.90 -1.53 -22.97
C ALA A 151 29.48 -2.01 -23.34
N ASP A 152 29.46 -2.88 -24.34
CA ASP A 152 28.36 -3.51 -25.04
C ASP A 152 27.26 -4.08 -24.10
N LEU A 153 26.03 -3.58 -24.25
CA LEU A 153 24.81 -4.09 -23.61
C LEU A 153 23.92 -4.89 -24.58
N THR A 154 24.44 -5.29 -25.76
CA THR A 154 23.66 -6.09 -26.73
C THR A 154 23.74 -7.60 -26.51
N ALA A 155 24.51 -8.06 -25.51
CA ALA A 155 24.63 -9.47 -25.16
C ALA A 155 23.63 -9.90 -24.07
N ASP A 156 22.32 -10.00 -24.36
CA ASP A 156 21.43 -10.98 -23.69
C ASP A 156 19.99 -11.13 -24.26
N LEU A 157 19.81 -11.00 -25.59
CA LEU A 157 18.53 -11.37 -26.22
C LEU A 157 18.73 -12.25 -27.47
N THR A 158 19.52 -13.31 -27.34
CA THR A 158 19.41 -14.46 -28.24
C THR A 158 18.41 -15.45 -27.67
N LEU A 159 17.16 -15.37 -28.13
CA LEU A 159 16.21 -16.48 -28.07
C LEU A 159 16.68 -17.54 -29.07
N ASP A 160 17.00 -18.72 -28.54
CA ASP A 160 17.32 -19.92 -29.30
C ASP A 160 16.26 -20.23 -30.37
N ALA A 161 16.67 -20.14 -31.63
CA ALA A 161 16.02 -20.82 -32.74
C ALA A 161 17.10 -21.29 -33.73
N GLN A 162 17.81 -22.36 -33.36
CA GLN A 162 18.62 -23.13 -34.30
C GLN A 162 17.70 -24.03 -35.13
N ALA A 163 17.65 -23.79 -36.45
CA ALA A 163 17.33 -24.80 -37.45
C ALA A 163 18.10 -24.46 -38.74
N ASP A 164 19.21 -25.17 -38.90
CA ASP A 164 20.00 -25.51 -40.09
C ASP A 164 19.63 -24.85 -41.45
N ALA A 165 20.55 -24.00 -41.96
CA ALA A 165 20.87 -23.89 -43.38
C ALA A 165 22.23 -23.17 -43.59
N GLU A 166 23.12 -23.76 -44.40
CA GLU A 166 24.46 -23.26 -44.74
C GLU A 166 24.46 -21.93 -45.54
N PRO A 167 25.58 -21.17 -45.54
CA PRO A 167 25.68 -19.87 -46.20
C PRO A 167 26.13 -20.01 -47.67
N GLY A 168 25.29 -19.56 -48.61
CA GLY A 168 25.60 -19.47 -50.04
C GLY A 168 25.28 -18.07 -50.57
N ALA A 169 26.27 -17.47 -51.24
CA ALA A 169 26.30 -16.12 -51.79
C ALA A 169 25.04 -15.64 -52.53
N ALA A 170 24.65 -14.38 -52.32
CA ALA A 170 24.03 -13.54 -53.34
C ALA A 170 24.05 -12.05 -52.91
N THR A 171 24.87 -11.26 -53.61
CA THR A 171 24.64 -9.84 -53.87
C THR A 171 23.24 -9.65 -54.44
N GLY A 172 22.41 -8.81 -53.83
CA GLY A 172 21.05 -8.55 -54.33
C GLY A 172 20.45 -7.31 -53.68
N ALA A 173 19.98 -6.40 -54.52
CA ALA A 173 19.35 -5.13 -54.19
C ALA A 173 18.36 -5.21 -53.01
N VAL A 174 18.33 -4.13 -52.22
CA VAL A 174 17.28 -3.89 -51.22
C VAL A 174 15.96 -3.81 -51.97
N ALA A 175 15.24 -4.93 -52.05
CA ALA A 175 13.91 -4.97 -52.59
C ALA A 175 13.03 -4.10 -51.70
N GLU A 176 12.39 -3.12 -52.31
CA GLU A 176 11.27 -2.37 -51.74
C GLU A 176 10.17 -3.40 -51.43
N VAL A 177 10.18 -3.95 -50.21
CA VAL A 177 9.19 -4.93 -49.80
C VAL A 177 7.89 -4.16 -49.60
N ASP A 178 6.96 -4.30 -50.54
CA ASP A 178 5.58 -3.82 -50.42
C ASP A 178 4.88 -4.62 -49.29
N TYR A 179 5.13 -4.20 -48.04
CA TYR A 179 4.61 -4.83 -46.82
C TYR A 179 3.09 -4.69 -46.69
N ALA A 180 2.46 -3.82 -47.49
CA ALA A 180 1.01 -3.81 -47.57
C ALA A 180 0.53 -5.20 -47.99
N SER A 181 1.17 -5.83 -48.98
CA SER A 181 0.84 -7.14 -49.55
C SER A 181 0.55 -8.28 -48.53
N SER A 182 1.09 -8.24 -47.29
CA SER A 182 0.89 -9.30 -46.28
C SER A 182 -0.39 -9.21 -45.44
N ILE A 183 -1.15 -8.11 -45.51
CA ILE A 183 -2.46 -7.99 -44.83
C ILE A 183 -3.55 -8.39 -45.84
N PRO A 184 -4.50 -9.30 -45.55
CA PRO A 184 -5.54 -9.70 -46.52
C PRO A 184 -6.24 -8.48 -47.14
N ALA A 185 -6.43 -8.46 -48.46
CA ALA A 185 -6.92 -7.28 -49.20
C ALA A 185 -8.22 -6.67 -48.65
N ARG A 186 -9.14 -7.52 -48.12
CA ARG A 186 -10.35 -7.05 -47.41
C ARG A 186 -10.01 -6.25 -46.16
N ARG A 187 -9.08 -6.73 -45.33
CA ARG A 187 -8.60 -5.97 -44.16
C ARG A 187 -7.90 -4.68 -44.57
N ARG A 188 -7.16 -4.64 -45.69
CA ARG A 188 -6.53 -3.38 -46.15
C ARG A 188 -7.54 -2.33 -46.57
N ALA A 189 -8.62 -2.72 -47.25
CA ALA A 189 -9.69 -1.82 -47.63
C ALA A 189 -10.51 -1.33 -46.41
N GLU A 190 -10.81 -2.21 -45.46
CA GLU A 190 -11.49 -1.89 -44.21
C GLU A 190 -10.62 -0.94 -43.35
N PHE A 191 -9.33 -1.23 -43.24
CA PHE A 191 -8.32 -0.42 -42.55
C PHE A 191 -8.10 0.96 -43.19
N ALA A 192 -8.09 1.04 -44.53
CA ALA A 192 -7.99 2.31 -45.23
C ALA A 192 -9.26 3.17 -45.05
N GLY A 193 -10.43 2.54 -44.92
CA GLY A 193 -11.69 3.21 -44.58
C GLY A 193 -11.69 3.78 -43.17
N ASP A 194 -11.25 2.98 -42.18
CA ASP A 194 -11.19 3.40 -40.77
C ASP A 194 -10.17 4.54 -40.54
N LEU A 195 -9.01 4.49 -41.19
CA LEU A 195 -8.01 5.57 -41.12
C LEU A 195 -8.43 6.85 -41.85
N ALA A 196 -9.21 6.73 -42.93
CA ALA A 196 -9.79 7.90 -43.60
C ALA A 196 -10.84 8.59 -42.71
N ALA A 197 -11.65 7.80 -42.00
CA ALA A 197 -12.62 8.26 -41.01
C ALA A 197 -11.98 8.98 -39.80
N ASP A 198 -10.78 8.57 -39.39
CA ASP A 198 -10.02 9.16 -38.28
C ASP A 198 -9.28 10.48 -38.61
N ARG A 199 -9.45 11.03 -39.82
CA ARG A 199 -8.79 12.27 -40.22
C ARG A 199 -9.34 13.48 -39.45
N PRO A 200 -8.51 14.31 -38.80
CA PRO A 200 -8.95 15.56 -38.21
C PRO A 200 -9.56 16.48 -39.28
N VAL A 201 -10.64 17.17 -38.94
CA VAL A 201 -11.22 18.17 -39.86
C VAL A 201 -10.26 19.37 -40.03
N VAL A 202 -10.37 20.05 -41.19
CA VAL A 202 -9.45 21.13 -41.61
C VAL A 202 -9.29 22.25 -40.56
N GLU A 203 -10.38 22.65 -39.91
CA GLU A 203 -10.31 23.50 -38.71
C GLU A 203 -10.31 22.61 -37.46
N ALA A 204 -9.12 22.27 -36.96
CA ALA A 204 -8.98 21.38 -35.81
C ALA A 204 -9.78 21.91 -34.61
N ASN A 205 -10.89 21.27 -34.32
CA ASN A 205 -11.74 21.51 -33.16
C ASN A 205 -11.68 20.31 -32.22
N VAL A 206 -12.10 20.51 -30.99
CA VAL A 206 -12.17 19.48 -29.96
C VAL A 206 -13.57 19.47 -29.38
N LEU A 207 -14.15 18.27 -29.31
CA LEU A 207 -15.37 18.02 -28.57
C LEU A 207 -15.05 18.05 -27.08
N THR A 208 -15.64 19.03 -26.38
CA THR A 208 -15.44 19.26 -24.94
C THR A 208 -16.58 18.70 -24.11
N ALA A 209 -17.80 18.67 -24.65
CA ALA A 209 -18.95 18.10 -23.96
C ALA A 209 -20.08 17.66 -24.90
N LEU A 210 -20.86 16.68 -24.45
CA LEU A 210 -22.24 16.44 -24.91
C LEU A 210 -23.17 16.77 -23.75
N LEU A 211 -23.98 17.82 -23.92
CA LEU A 211 -24.81 18.39 -22.85
C LEU A 211 -26.29 18.16 -23.12
N ALA A 212 -27.06 17.89 -22.07
CA ALA A 212 -28.52 17.85 -22.17
C ALA A 212 -29.07 19.25 -22.47
N ARG A 213 -30.06 19.32 -23.36
CA ARG A 213 -30.78 20.55 -23.65
C ARG A 213 -31.77 20.87 -22.52
N GLY A 214 -31.68 22.08 -22.01
CA GLY A 214 -32.59 22.62 -21.01
C GLY A 214 -33.99 22.91 -21.56
N PRO A 215 -34.99 23.15 -20.69
CA PRO A 215 -36.35 23.48 -21.11
C PRO A 215 -36.46 24.76 -21.93
N ASP A 216 -35.51 25.68 -21.76
CA ASP A 216 -35.35 26.94 -22.50
C ASP A 216 -34.56 26.77 -23.81
N GLY A 217 -34.19 25.54 -24.17
CA GLY A 217 -33.43 25.21 -25.36
C GLY A 217 -31.91 25.42 -25.23
N ARG A 218 -31.41 25.95 -24.11
CA ARG A 218 -29.97 26.16 -23.88
C ARG A 218 -29.30 24.88 -23.36
N PRO A 219 -28.01 24.62 -23.64
CA PRO A 219 -27.29 23.50 -23.05
C PRO A 219 -27.24 23.66 -21.52
N ARG A 220 -27.53 22.59 -20.78
CA ARG A 220 -27.32 22.55 -19.34
C ARG A 220 -25.83 22.47 -19.06
N GLU A 221 -25.34 23.41 -18.27
CA GLU A 221 -23.94 23.48 -17.89
C GLU A 221 -23.52 22.26 -17.06
N LEU A 222 -22.32 21.75 -17.35
CA LEU A 222 -21.70 20.67 -16.60
C LEU A 222 -20.33 21.15 -16.11
N ALA A 223 -20.13 21.21 -14.80
CA ALA A 223 -18.90 21.69 -14.23
C ALA A 223 -17.72 20.76 -14.60
N ALA A 224 -16.68 21.34 -15.19
CA ALA A 224 -15.45 20.62 -15.51
C ALA A 224 -14.53 20.49 -14.29
N PRO A 225 -13.77 19.39 -14.17
CA PRO A 225 -12.71 19.28 -13.18
C PRO A 225 -11.66 20.40 -13.32
N LEU A 226 -11.00 20.75 -12.22
CA LEU A 226 -9.99 21.82 -12.22
C LEU A 226 -8.71 21.41 -12.97
N ILE A 227 -8.37 20.12 -12.94
CA ILE A 227 -7.28 19.54 -13.73
C ILE A 227 -7.88 18.97 -15.02
N PRO A 228 -7.33 19.30 -16.21
CA PRO A 228 -7.81 18.77 -17.48
C PRO A 228 -7.96 17.25 -17.47
N LEU A 229 -8.99 16.73 -18.15
CA LEU A 229 -9.33 15.30 -18.10
C LEU A 229 -8.24 14.39 -18.68
N LEU A 230 -7.36 14.92 -19.54
CA LEU A 230 -6.22 14.19 -20.09
C LEU A 230 -5.01 14.14 -19.14
N ASP A 231 -4.96 14.96 -18.10
CA ASP A 231 -3.72 15.13 -17.33
C ASP A 231 -3.62 14.13 -16.17
N THR A 232 -2.44 13.56 -16.02
CA THR A 232 -2.06 12.78 -14.84
C THR A 232 -1.11 13.62 -14.02
N THR A 233 -1.41 13.85 -12.74
CA THR A 233 -0.65 14.79 -11.91
C THR A 233 -0.49 14.32 -10.48
N LEU A 234 0.60 14.75 -9.85
CA LEU A 234 0.87 14.58 -8.43
C LEU A 234 0.31 15.78 -7.66
N LEU A 235 -0.33 15.51 -6.53
CA LEU A 235 -0.93 16.49 -5.63
C LEU A 235 -0.33 16.31 -4.24
N THR A 236 0.29 17.37 -3.71
CA THR A 236 1.02 17.30 -2.44
C THR A 236 0.42 18.11 -1.28
N ASN A 237 -0.66 18.87 -1.57
CA ASN A 237 -1.18 19.92 -0.67
C ASN A 237 -0.11 20.96 -0.28
N ALA A 238 0.87 21.22 -1.15
CA ALA A 238 1.82 22.31 -0.93
C ALA A 238 1.09 23.67 -0.80
N PRO A 239 1.65 24.68 -0.09
CA PRO A 239 0.97 25.95 0.18
C PRO A 239 0.40 26.67 -1.05
N ASP A 240 1.05 26.52 -2.21
CA ASP A 240 0.66 27.15 -3.48
C ASP A 240 -0.04 26.17 -4.45
N GLU A 241 -0.28 24.93 -4.01
CA GLU A 241 -1.01 23.92 -4.79
C GLU A 241 -2.50 23.88 -4.39
N PRO A 242 -3.40 23.67 -5.35
CA PRO A 242 -4.79 23.37 -5.04
C PRO A 242 -4.90 22.13 -4.13
N ARG A 243 -5.66 22.26 -3.05
CA ARG A 243 -5.84 21.17 -2.08
C ARG A 243 -6.62 20.02 -2.70
N VAL A 244 -6.25 18.78 -2.34
CA VAL A 244 -6.86 17.56 -2.87
C VAL A 244 -8.38 17.53 -2.68
N GLY A 245 -8.88 18.06 -1.56
CA GLY A 245 -10.33 18.11 -1.32
C GLY A 245 -11.08 19.00 -2.30
N GLN A 246 -10.48 20.10 -2.76
CA GLN A 246 -11.09 20.96 -3.77
C GLN A 246 -11.09 20.29 -5.14
N GLN A 247 -10.02 19.54 -5.47
CA GLN A 247 -9.93 18.76 -6.70
C GLN A 247 -10.99 17.66 -6.75
N ILE A 248 -11.11 16.88 -5.69
CA ILE A 248 -12.15 15.84 -5.53
C ILE A 248 -13.55 16.45 -5.66
N ALA A 249 -13.81 17.60 -5.03
CA ALA A 249 -15.11 18.26 -5.10
C ALA A 249 -15.50 18.65 -6.53
N ALA A 250 -14.53 19.12 -7.33
CA ALA A 250 -14.76 19.52 -8.72
C ALA A 250 -15.01 18.34 -9.69
N GLU A 251 -14.59 17.14 -9.32
CA GLU A 251 -14.81 15.93 -10.14
C GLU A 251 -16.24 15.38 -9.99
N LEU A 252 -16.88 15.58 -8.83
CA LEU A 252 -18.17 14.98 -8.46
C LEU A 252 -19.32 15.34 -9.41
N ASP A 253 -19.38 16.59 -9.88
CA ASP A 253 -20.51 17.08 -10.67
C ASP A 253 -20.55 16.47 -12.10
N SER A 254 -19.40 16.09 -12.64
CA SER A 254 -19.26 15.51 -14.00
C SER A 254 -19.16 13.99 -14.05
N ALA A 255 -19.15 13.32 -12.90
CA ALA A 255 -19.11 11.86 -12.83
C ALA A 255 -20.52 11.26 -12.98
N ASP A 256 -20.61 10.08 -13.58
CA ASP A 256 -21.86 9.30 -13.70
C ASP A 256 -22.02 8.32 -12.53
N ARG A 257 -20.89 7.80 -12.02
CA ARG A 257 -20.80 6.99 -10.81
C ARG A 257 -19.52 7.34 -10.05
N ILE A 258 -19.62 7.36 -8.72
CA ILE A 258 -18.50 7.67 -7.84
C ILE A 258 -18.27 6.49 -6.89
N ASP A 259 -17.07 5.92 -6.97
CA ASP A 259 -16.65 4.80 -6.14
C ASP A 259 -15.51 5.27 -5.23
N VAL A 260 -15.68 5.06 -3.92
CA VAL A 260 -14.77 5.57 -2.89
C VAL A 260 -14.31 4.41 -2.02
N VAL A 261 -13.00 4.25 -1.88
CA VAL A 261 -12.41 3.36 -0.89
C VAL A 261 -11.68 4.24 0.11
N MET A 262 -12.09 4.17 1.37
CA MET A 262 -11.52 5.03 2.39
C MET A 262 -11.33 4.28 3.70
N ALA A 263 -10.08 4.14 4.11
CA ALA A 263 -9.75 3.53 5.39
C ALA A 263 -10.38 4.30 6.55
N PHE A 264 -10.24 5.64 6.57
CA PHE A 264 -10.79 6.50 7.62
C PHE A 264 -11.77 7.52 7.04
N VAL A 265 -12.98 7.54 7.59
CA VAL A 265 -14.02 8.52 7.24
C VAL A 265 -14.42 9.31 8.48
N ARG A 266 -14.02 10.58 8.54
CA ARG A 266 -14.36 11.51 9.61
C ARG A 266 -15.25 12.63 9.10
N ARG A 267 -16.14 13.11 9.96
CA ARG A 267 -17.06 14.19 9.64
C ARG A 267 -16.33 15.47 9.22
N SER A 268 -15.19 15.74 9.84
CA SER A 268 -14.35 16.91 9.55
C SER A 268 -13.81 16.93 8.11
N GLY A 269 -13.47 15.76 7.55
CA GLY A 269 -13.00 15.65 6.16
C GLY A 269 -14.14 15.55 5.16
N LEU A 270 -15.30 15.03 5.57
CA LEU A 270 -16.49 14.91 4.72
C LEU A 270 -17.18 16.27 4.48
N ARG A 271 -17.25 17.13 5.50
CA ARG A 271 -17.99 18.39 5.47
C ARG A 271 -17.76 19.27 4.23
N PRO A 272 -16.51 19.51 3.79
CA PRO A 272 -16.24 20.30 2.59
C PRO A 272 -16.85 19.73 1.30
N LEU A 273 -17.04 18.40 1.24
CA LEU A 273 -17.56 17.70 0.06
C LEU A 273 -19.09 17.58 0.06
N LEU A 274 -19.77 17.80 1.20
CA LEU A 274 -21.21 17.60 1.34
C LEU A 274 -22.06 18.34 0.28
N PRO A 275 -21.77 19.60 -0.10
CA PRO A 275 -22.57 20.27 -1.12
C PRO A 275 -22.51 19.57 -2.49
N ALA A 276 -21.32 19.12 -2.89
CA ALA A 276 -21.11 18.44 -4.16
C ALA A 276 -21.66 17.01 -4.14
N LEU A 277 -21.44 16.26 -3.06
CA LEU A 277 -22.02 14.93 -2.87
C LEU A 277 -23.56 14.98 -2.90
N ARG A 278 -24.18 15.98 -2.24
CA ARG A 278 -25.62 16.16 -2.26
C ARG A 278 -26.15 16.42 -3.67
N ARG A 279 -25.48 17.26 -4.47
CA ARG A 279 -25.86 17.50 -5.87
C ARG A 279 -25.72 16.23 -6.71
N ALA A 280 -24.66 15.46 -6.49
CA ALA A 280 -24.42 14.22 -7.21
C ALA A 280 -25.57 13.23 -6.94
N THR A 281 -25.85 12.92 -5.68
CA THR A 281 -26.91 11.97 -5.32
C THR A 281 -28.31 12.46 -5.66
N SER A 282 -28.61 13.77 -5.49
CA SER A 282 -29.92 14.33 -5.87
C SER A 282 -30.19 14.29 -7.37
N SER A 283 -29.14 14.20 -8.18
CA SER A 283 -29.24 14.05 -9.64
C SER A 283 -29.34 12.58 -10.08
N GLY A 284 -29.49 11.64 -9.13
CA GLY A 284 -29.59 10.20 -9.39
C GLY A 284 -28.24 9.51 -9.61
N ARG A 285 -27.11 10.19 -9.40
CA ARG A 285 -25.78 9.56 -9.53
C ARG A 285 -25.52 8.64 -8.35
N ARG A 286 -24.94 7.49 -8.65
CA ARG A 286 -24.63 6.46 -7.65
C ARG A 286 -23.31 6.77 -6.97
N VAL A 287 -23.32 6.92 -5.65
CA VAL A 287 -22.12 7.08 -4.81
C VAL A 287 -21.97 5.84 -3.95
N ARG A 288 -20.86 5.12 -4.11
CA ARG A 288 -20.55 3.89 -3.38
C ARG A 288 -19.31 4.09 -2.52
N VAL A 289 -19.38 3.73 -1.24
CA VAL A 289 -18.30 3.94 -0.28
C VAL A 289 -17.97 2.63 0.43
N LEU A 290 -16.71 2.22 0.33
CA LEU A 290 -16.11 1.14 1.12
C LEU A 290 -15.26 1.71 2.24
N THR A 291 -15.49 1.26 3.47
CA THR A 291 -14.70 1.68 4.64
C THR A 291 -14.58 0.55 5.66
N THR A 292 -13.94 0.84 6.80
CA THR A 292 -13.70 -0.14 7.87
C THR A 292 -13.82 0.49 9.25
N THR A 293 -14.09 -0.34 10.26
CA THR A 293 -14.00 0.01 11.69
C THR A 293 -12.64 -0.30 12.31
N TYR A 294 -11.72 -0.91 11.55
CA TYR A 294 -10.48 -1.54 12.04
C TYR A 294 -9.66 -0.73 13.07
N THR A 295 -9.53 0.59 12.93
CA THR A 295 -8.73 1.43 13.84
C THR A 295 -9.56 2.36 14.75
N GLY A 296 -10.88 2.29 14.68
CA GLY A 296 -11.77 3.24 15.37
C GLY A 296 -11.71 4.69 14.84
N SER A 297 -11.01 4.95 13.72
CA SER A 297 -10.90 6.30 13.14
C SER A 297 -12.15 6.75 12.39
N THR A 298 -12.94 5.81 11.89
CA THR A 298 -14.17 6.08 11.14
C THR A 298 -15.28 6.46 12.10
N GLU A 299 -15.96 7.58 11.83
CA GLU A 299 -16.98 8.15 12.71
C GLU A 299 -18.38 7.73 12.27
N LEU A 300 -19.19 7.21 13.21
CA LEU A 300 -20.59 6.84 12.97
C LEU A 300 -21.37 7.99 12.31
N ALA A 301 -21.24 9.20 12.85
CA ALA A 301 -21.92 10.39 12.34
C ALA A 301 -21.53 10.72 10.87
N ALA A 302 -20.31 10.38 10.44
CA ALA A 302 -19.89 10.60 9.06
C ALA A 302 -20.54 9.60 8.10
N LEU A 303 -20.68 8.33 8.52
CA LEU A 303 -21.36 7.30 7.73
C LEU A 303 -22.86 7.59 7.62
N GLU A 304 -23.48 8.05 8.70
CA GLU A 304 -24.88 8.47 8.71
C GLU A 304 -25.13 9.67 7.79
N GLU A 305 -24.20 10.63 7.74
CA GLU A 305 -24.31 11.75 6.80
C GLU A 305 -24.21 11.26 5.34
N LEU A 306 -23.32 10.33 5.02
CA LEU A 306 -23.22 9.74 3.68
C LEU A 306 -24.49 8.99 3.28
N VAL A 307 -25.00 8.12 4.15
CA VAL A 307 -26.25 7.38 3.89
C VAL A 307 -27.44 8.34 3.80
N GLY A 308 -27.49 9.37 4.65
CA GLY A 308 -28.52 10.40 4.60
C GLY A 308 -28.51 11.24 3.31
N LEU A 309 -27.39 11.29 2.59
CA LEU A 309 -27.32 11.87 1.24
C LEU A 309 -27.79 10.90 0.14
N GLY A 310 -27.99 9.61 0.45
CA GLY A 310 -28.31 8.57 -0.54
C GLY A 310 -27.08 7.81 -1.06
N ALA A 311 -25.92 7.93 -0.42
CA ALA A 311 -24.77 7.10 -0.76
C ALA A 311 -24.94 5.67 -0.22
N GLU A 312 -24.49 4.69 -1.00
CA GLU A 312 -24.39 3.30 -0.58
C GLU A 312 -23.08 3.10 0.17
N VAL A 313 -23.17 2.79 1.46
CA VAL A 313 -22.00 2.59 2.31
C VAL A 313 -21.91 1.10 2.69
N ARG A 314 -20.74 0.50 2.46
CA ARG A 314 -20.40 -0.81 3.01
C ARG A 314 -19.15 -0.71 3.90
N VAL A 315 -19.18 -1.46 4.98
CA VAL A 315 -18.18 -1.44 6.04
C VAL A 315 -17.63 -2.85 6.24
N SER A 316 -16.31 -2.95 6.33
CA SER A 316 -15.66 -4.14 6.87
C SER A 316 -15.54 -3.99 8.38
N TYR A 317 -16.23 -4.87 9.11
CA TYR A 317 -16.20 -4.96 10.57
C TYR A 317 -15.15 -5.97 11.08
N ASP A 318 -14.44 -6.64 10.17
CA ASP A 318 -13.40 -7.58 10.54
C ASP A 318 -12.16 -6.85 11.06
N THR A 319 -11.83 -7.10 12.33
CA THR A 319 -10.65 -6.54 12.99
C THR A 319 -9.43 -7.47 12.90
N SER A 320 -9.60 -8.69 12.36
CA SER A 320 -8.67 -9.81 12.54
C SER A 320 -7.93 -10.24 11.27
N SER A 321 -8.55 -10.27 10.09
CA SER A 321 -7.98 -10.97 8.93
C SER A 321 -7.64 -10.10 7.71
N THR A 322 -8.40 -9.03 7.42
CA THR A 322 -8.17 -8.22 6.19
C THR A 322 -8.19 -6.72 6.47
N ARG A 323 -7.03 -6.04 6.38
CA ARG A 323 -6.93 -4.61 6.72
C ARG A 323 -7.13 -3.73 5.50
N LEU A 324 -8.27 -3.06 5.45
CA LEU A 324 -8.48 -1.99 4.47
C LEU A 324 -7.65 -0.76 4.85
N HIS A 325 -6.55 -0.52 4.13
CA HIS A 325 -5.78 0.73 4.24
C HIS A 325 -5.63 1.46 2.89
N ALA A 326 -6.44 1.10 1.90
CA ALA A 326 -6.52 1.83 0.65
C ALA A 326 -7.23 3.18 0.84
N LYS A 327 -6.79 4.20 0.09
CA LYS A 327 -7.51 5.46 -0.11
C LYS A 327 -7.57 5.75 -1.59
N SER A 328 -8.77 5.78 -2.13
CA SER A 328 -8.96 6.13 -3.53
C SER A 328 -10.34 6.68 -3.81
N TRP A 329 -10.39 7.57 -4.79
CA TRP A 329 -11.61 8.00 -5.45
C TRP A 329 -11.56 7.55 -6.90
N LEU A 330 -12.68 7.07 -7.41
CA LEU A 330 -12.84 6.71 -8.80
C LEU A 330 -14.11 7.36 -9.34
N PHE A 331 -13.93 8.22 -10.32
CA PHE A 331 -14.98 8.97 -11.00
C PHE A 331 -15.22 8.34 -12.36
N HIS A 332 -16.27 7.52 -12.46
CA HIS A 332 -16.65 6.91 -13.71
C HIS A 332 -17.39 7.90 -14.58
N ARG A 333 -16.98 7.98 -15.84
CA ARG A 333 -17.68 8.73 -16.89
C ARG A 333 -17.94 7.83 -18.08
N GLU A 334 -19.20 7.75 -18.50
CA GLU A 334 -19.64 6.96 -19.65
C GLU A 334 -19.03 7.49 -20.96
N SER A 335 -18.60 8.75 -20.97
CA SER A 335 -17.82 9.38 -22.06
C SER A 335 -16.41 8.79 -22.23
N GLY A 336 -15.97 7.87 -21.36
CA GLY A 336 -14.62 7.31 -21.37
C GLY A 336 -13.57 8.21 -20.68
N MET A 337 -13.96 9.40 -20.22
CA MET A 337 -13.06 10.35 -19.53
C MET A 337 -13.00 10.11 -18.01
N SER A 338 -12.96 8.85 -17.60
CA SER A 338 -12.92 8.47 -16.18
C SER A 338 -11.59 8.91 -15.54
N THR A 339 -11.64 9.31 -14.27
CA THR A 339 -10.47 9.77 -13.51
C THR A 339 -10.42 9.06 -12.16
N ALA A 340 -9.21 8.88 -11.62
CA ALA A 340 -9.03 8.30 -10.31
C ALA A 340 -8.04 9.11 -9.47
N TYR A 341 -8.20 9.11 -8.16
CA TYR A 341 -7.24 9.66 -7.21
C TYR A 341 -6.79 8.51 -6.31
N ILE A 342 -5.48 8.31 -6.21
CA ILE A 342 -4.88 7.23 -5.41
C ILE A 342 -3.78 7.85 -4.57
N GLY A 343 -3.77 7.60 -3.26
CA GLY A 343 -2.77 8.23 -2.40
C GLY A 343 -2.92 7.96 -0.93
N SER A 344 -2.35 8.85 -0.13
CA SER A 344 -2.36 8.78 1.34
C SER A 344 -3.56 9.49 1.98
N SER A 345 -4.30 10.32 1.23
CA SER A 345 -5.38 11.14 1.80
C SER A 345 -6.62 10.35 2.18
N ASN A 346 -6.88 10.26 3.49
CA ASN A 346 -8.18 9.82 4.03
C ASN A 346 -9.24 10.94 3.98
N LEU A 347 -10.51 10.60 4.23
CA LEU A 347 -11.59 11.57 4.46
C LEU A 347 -11.49 12.20 5.86
N THR A 348 -10.43 12.97 6.09
CA THR A 348 -10.17 13.72 7.33
C THR A 348 -9.74 15.15 7.01
N HIS A 349 -9.95 16.11 7.91
CA HIS A 349 -9.55 17.50 7.65
C HIS A 349 -8.04 17.63 7.39
N SER A 350 -7.21 16.95 8.19
CA SER A 350 -5.75 16.98 7.97
C SER A 350 -5.40 16.49 6.58
N ALA A 351 -5.88 15.32 6.17
CA ALA A 351 -5.54 14.76 4.86
C ALA A 351 -6.11 15.55 3.66
N MET A 352 -7.27 16.17 3.83
CA MET A 352 -7.96 16.86 2.72
C MET A 352 -7.54 18.31 2.57
N VAL A 353 -6.97 18.91 3.62
CA VAL A 353 -6.77 20.35 3.73
C VAL A 353 -5.34 20.69 4.13
N THR A 354 -4.85 20.29 5.31
CA THR A 354 -3.62 20.87 5.90
C THR A 354 -2.39 19.97 5.91
N GLY A 355 -2.56 18.68 5.68
CA GLY A 355 -1.55 17.65 5.82
C GLY A 355 -0.70 17.50 4.57
N LEU A 356 0.55 17.07 4.77
CA LEU A 356 1.46 16.64 3.72
C LEU A 356 1.00 15.27 3.24
N GLU A 357 0.41 15.23 2.05
CA GLU A 357 -0.22 14.04 1.51
C GLU A 357 0.25 13.86 0.08
N TRP A 358 0.46 12.62 -0.36
CA TRP A 358 0.82 12.36 -1.75
C TRP A 358 -0.35 11.67 -2.40
N ASN A 359 -0.93 12.32 -3.41
CA ASN A 359 -1.99 11.75 -4.22
C ASN A 359 -1.64 11.88 -5.68
N VAL A 360 -1.85 10.82 -6.45
CA VAL A 360 -1.78 10.87 -7.90
C VAL A 360 -3.21 10.91 -8.43
N ARG A 361 -3.52 11.94 -9.21
CA ARG A 361 -4.69 11.93 -10.09
C ARG A 361 -4.30 11.24 -11.38
N VAL A 362 -5.01 10.18 -11.72
CA VAL A 362 -4.82 9.38 -12.93
C VAL A 362 -5.91 9.72 -13.94
N SER A 363 -5.50 10.12 -15.15
CA SER A 363 -6.40 10.21 -16.30
C SER A 363 -6.59 8.83 -16.91
N GLY A 364 -7.83 8.32 -16.96
CA GLY A 364 -8.15 7.06 -17.64
C GLY A 364 -7.97 7.12 -19.15
N ALA A 365 -8.06 8.33 -19.74
CA ALA A 365 -7.84 8.53 -21.17
C ALA A 365 -6.38 8.32 -21.60
N ARG A 366 -5.42 8.45 -20.67
CA ARG A 366 -3.99 8.16 -20.87
C ARG A 366 -3.55 6.84 -20.23
N ASN A 367 -4.18 6.44 -19.13
CA ASN A 367 -3.82 5.24 -18.34
C ASN A 367 -5.06 4.34 -18.14
N PRO A 368 -5.62 3.77 -19.23
CA PRO A 368 -6.87 3.00 -19.15
C PRO A 368 -6.71 1.75 -18.29
N ASP A 369 -5.56 1.07 -18.38
CA ASP A 369 -5.21 -0.13 -17.63
C ASP A 369 -5.22 0.10 -16.10
N VAL A 370 -4.71 1.25 -15.63
CA VAL A 370 -4.72 1.60 -14.21
C VAL A 370 -6.14 1.80 -13.70
N VAL A 371 -6.96 2.55 -14.44
CA VAL A 371 -8.35 2.86 -14.06
C VAL A 371 -9.23 1.60 -14.13
N GLU A 372 -9.07 0.76 -15.15
CA GLU A 372 -9.77 -0.51 -15.29
C GLU A 372 -9.41 -1.47 -14.15
N LYS A 373 -8.13 -1.59 -13.81
CA LYS A 373 -7.70 -2.41 -12.67
C LYS A 373 -8.27 -1.88 -11.35
N LEU A 374 -8.27 -0.57 -11.13
CA LEU A 374 -8.85 0.03 -9.93
C LEU A 374 -10.35 -0.27 -9.84
N ALA A 375 -11.09 -0.12 -10.95
CA ALA A 375 -12.51 -0.45 -11.03
C ALA A 375 -12.77 -1.93 -10.75
N ALA A 376 -11.97 -2.83 -11.32
CA ALA A 376 -12.10 -4.27 -11.12
C ALA A 376 -11.82 -4.68 -9.66
N VAL A 377 -10.78 -4.10 -9.04
CA VAL A 377 -10.46 -4.32 -7.62
C VAL A 377 -11.58 -3.80 -6.73
N PHE A 378 -12.11 -2.60 -7.02
CA PHE A 378 -13.25 -2.05 -6.29
C PHE A 378 -14.46 -2.98 -6.36
N GLU A 379 -14.83 -3.46 -7.56
CA GLU A 379 -15.94 -4.40 -7.73
C GLU A 379 -15.69 -5.71 -6.98
N GLY A 380 -14.46 -6.22 -6.97
CA GLY A 380 -14.09 -7.39 -6.18
C GLY A 380 -14.41 -7.21 -4.69
N TYR A 381 -14.04 -6.07 -4.12
CA TYR A 381 -14.38 -5.74 -2.72
C TYR A 381 -15.87 -5.49 -2.53
N TRP A 382 -16.50 -4.80 -3.49
CA TRP A 382 -17.91 -4.43 -3.42
C TRP A 382 -18.83 -5.65 -3.45
N GLN A 383 -18.52 -6.66 -4.27
CA GLN A 383 -19.29 -7.90 -4.36
C GLN A 383 -18.85 -8.96 -3.35
N GLY A 384 -17.67 -8.79 -2.75
CA GLY A 384 -17.14 -9.69 -1.72
C GLY A 384 -17.96 -9.69 -0.43
N GLY A 385 -17.78 -10.74 0.37
CA GLY A 385 -18.45 -10.89 1.68
C GLY A 385 -17.80 -10.10 2.82
N ASP A 386 -16.62 -9.53 2.58
CA ASP A 386 -15.81 -8.83 3.59
C ASP A 386 -16.36 -7.45 3.95
N PHE A 387 -17.18 -6.87 3.06
CA PHE A 387 -17.82 -5.56 3.24
C PHE A 387 -19.34 -5.72 3.24
N ARG A 388 -19.97 -5.35 4.36
CA ARG A 388 -21.41 -5.46 4.55
C ARG A 388 -22.06 -4.08 4.48
N ALA A 389 -23.33 -4.01 4.08
CA ALA A 389 -24.08 -2.77 4.13
C ALA A 389 -23.98 -2.13 5.53
N PHE A 390 -23.81 -0.81 5.58
CA PHE A 390 -23.72 -0.10 6.84
C PHE A 390 -25.03 -0.23 7.64
N GLU A 391 -24.91 -0.68 8.87
CA GLU A 391 -25.99 -0.78 9.84
C GLU A 391 -25.52 -0.17 11.15
N ARG A 392 -26.29 0.79 11.70
CA ARG A 392 -25.91 1.53 12.91
C ARG A 392 -25.62 0.59 14.08
N SER A 393 -26.49 -0.39 14.31
CA SER A 393 -26.38 -1.32 15.43
C SER A 393 -25.15 -2.22 15.34
N GLU A 394 -24.80 -2.72 14.15
CA GLU A 394 -23.59 -3.53 13.93
C GLU A 394 -22.32 -2.68 14.14
N PHE A 395 -22.32 -1.44 13.65
CA PHE A 395 -21.22 -0.51 13.86
C PHE A 395 -21.00 -0.20 15.34
N GLU A 396 -22.06 0.12 16.08
CA GLU A 396 -22.00 0.40 17.51
C GLU A 396 -21.53 -0.83 18.31
N ALA A 397 -22.04 -2.02 17.97
CA ALA A 397 -21.63 -3.27 18.62
C ALA A 397 -20.14 -3.57 18.37
N CYS A 398 -19.66 -3.40 17.14
CA CYS A 398 -18.25 -3.56 16.80
C CYS A 398 -17.36 -2.57 17.56
N ARG A 399 -17.76 -1.30 17.64
CA ARG A 399 -17.02 -0.28 18.40
C ARG A 399 -17.00 -0.58 19.89
N ALA A 400 -18.15 -0.95 20.47
CA ALA A 400 -18.24 -1.33 21.88
C ALA A 400 -17.35 -2.54 22.21
N ALA A 401 -17.28 -3.54 21.31
CA ALA A 401 -16.39 -4.67 21.46
C ALA A 401 -14.91 -4.27 21.38
N ALA A 402 -14.55 -3.33 20.49
CA ALA A 402 -13.20 -2.80 20.39
C ALA A 402 -12.80 -1.96 21.62
N ASP A 403 -13.71 -1.12 22.11
CA ASP A 403 -13.51 -0.30 23.32
C ASP A 403 -13.40 -1.18 24.56
N ALA A 404 -14.19 -2.26 24.67
CA ALA A 404 -14.07 -3.24 25.75
C ALA A 404 -12.74 -4.02 25.68
N ALA A 405 -12.27 -4.37 24.47
CA ALA A 405 -10.96 -4.99 24.27
C ALA A 405 -9.81 -4.04 24.66
N ALA A 406 -9.95 -2.74 24.38
CA ALA A 406 -8.99 -1.71 24.80
C ALA A 406 -9.05 -1.41 26.31
N GLY A 407 -10.25 -1.38 26.88
CA GLY A 407 -10.54 -1.08 28.29
C GLY A 407 -10.19 -2.19 29.28
N ASN A 408 -9.90 -3.41 28.81
CA ASN A 408 -9.29 -4.47 29.63
C ASN A 408 -7.79 -4.20 29.93
N SER A 409 -7.23 -3.11 29.43
CA SER A 409 -5.98 -2.52 29.91
C SER A 409 -6.32 -1.64 31.12
N GLN A 410 -6.28 -2.20 32.33
CA GLN A 410 -6.72 -1.50 33.54
C GLN A 410 -5.92 -0.22 33.81
N GLY A 411 -6.64 0.90 34.00
CA GLY A 411 -6.24 1.98 34.89
C GLY A 411 -6.12 3.38 34.26
N GLY A 412 -7.07 4.27 34.59
CA GLY A 412 -6.85 5.71 34.49
C GLY A 412 -7.77 6.44 33.53
N ALA A 413 -8.85 7.01 34.06
CA ALA A 413 -9.69 7.98 33.38
C ALA A 413 -8.93 9.29 33.11
N HIS A 414 -8.09 9.35 32.07
CA HIS A 414 -7.53 10.61 31.60
C HIS A 414 -7.49 10.71 30.05
N SER A 415 -8.28 11.67 29.58
CA SER A 415 -8.27 12.35 28.27
C SER A 415 -8.91 11.63 27.07
N ALA A 416 -9.99 12.25 26.61
CA ALA A 416 -10.69 12.02 25.35
C ALA A 416 -9.87 12.45 24.09
N HIS A 417 -8.56 12.26 24.12
CA HIS A 417 -7.68 12.44 22.98
C HIS A 417 -6.61 11.34 23.02
N ALA A 418 -7.02 10.10 22.76
CA ALA A 418 -6.09 9.08 22.33
C ALA A 418 -5.41 9.62 21.05
N LEU A 419 -4.16 10.06 21.19
CA LEU A 419 -3.27 10.41 20.09
C LEU A 419 -3.14 9.16 19.22
N GLN A 420 -4.00 9.05 18.20
CA GLN A 420 -3.99 7.97 17.23
C GLN A 420 -2.67 8.07 16.45
N LEU A 421 -1.76 7.15 16.75
CA LEU A 421 -0.57 6.94 15.94
C LEU A 421 -1.01 6.56 14.52
N SER A 422 -0.38 7.17 13.51
CA SER A 422 -0.52 6.70 12.14
C SER A 422 0.03 5.27 12.08
N PRO A 423 -0.65 4.30 11.46
CA PRO A 423 -0.19 2.92 11.47
C PRO A 423 1.02 2.78 10.53
N ILE A 424 2.22 2.94 11.08
CA ILE A 424 3.46 2.43 10.47
C ILE A 424 3.39 0.91 10.58
N GLU A 425 3.29 0.22 9.43
CA GLU A 425 3.33 -1.24 9.38
C GLU A 425 4.78 -1.71 9.55
N LEU A 426 5.11 -2.29 10.71
CA LEU A 426 6.39 -2.93 10.93
C LEU A 426 6.39 -4.29 10.22
N ARG A 427 6.97 -4.34 9.02
CA ARG A 427 7.30 -5.60 8.34
C ARG A 427 8.73 -5.97 8.65
N LEU A 428 8.94 -7.20 9.09
CA LEU A 428 10.28 -7.72 9.31
C LEU A 428 10.89 -8.16 7.99
N GLU A 429 12.17 -7.90 7.83
CA GLU A 429 12.97 -8.47 6.75
C GLU A 429 13.29 -9.94 7.04
N PRO A 430 13.50 -10.79 6.02
CA PRO A 430 13.76 -12.23 6.22
C PRO A 430 14.97 -12.56 7.10
N PHE A 431 15.92 -11.64 7.27
CA PHE A 431 17.03 -11.83 8.21
C PHE A 431 16.64 -11.50 9.66
N GLN A 432 15.72 -10.55 9.86
CA GLN A 432 15.22 -10.18 11.18
C GLN A 432 14.32 -11.28 11.73
N GLU A 433 13.49 -11.90 10.87
CA GLU A 433 12.68 -13.07 11.25
C GLU A 433 13.55 -14.22 11.73
N ARG A 434 14.60 -14.56 10.97
CA ARG A 434 15.56 -15.62 11.35
C ARG A 434 16.26 -15.35 12.68
N LEU A 435 16.69 -14.11 12.93
CA LEU A 435 17.31 -13.75 14.22
C LEU A 435 16.32 -13.88 15.38
N LEU A 436 15.05 -13.53 15.19
CA LEU A 436 14.02 -13.71 16.21
C LEU A 436 13.67 -15.19 16.44
N GLU A 437 13.67 -16.02 15.39
CA GLU A 437 13.50 -17.47 15.50
C GLU A 437 14.65 -18.11 16.29
N GLU A 438 15.89 -17.66 16.09
CA GLU A 438 17.05 -18.12 16.87
C GLU A 438 16.89 -17.77 18.37
N ILE A 439 16.46 -16.54 18.70
CA ILE A 439 16.18 -16.14 20.08
C ILE A 439 15.08 -16.99 20.70
N GLU A 440 14.01 -17.28 19.96
CA GLU A 440 12.90 -18.12 20.42
C GLU A 440 13.36 -19.56 20.68
N LEU A 441 14.19 -20.13 19.80
CA LEU A 441 14.79 -21.46 19.96
C LEU A 441 15.71 -21.55 21.19
N GLU A 442 16.53 -20.53 21.44
CA GLU A 442 17.40 -20.50 22.62
C GLU A 442 16.59 -20.42 23.93
N ARG A 443 15.48 -19.68 23.95
CA ARG A 443 14.55 -19.66 25.09
C ARG A 443 13.90 -21.02 25.34
N GLU A 444 13.53 -21.74 24.30
CA GLU A 444 13.00 -23.11 24.43
C GLU A 444 14.03 -24.08 25.05
N ARG A 445 15.33 -23.81 24.85
CA ARG A 445 16.44 -24.53 25.47
C ARG A 445 16.74 -24.08 26.91
N GLY A 446 16.04 -23.07 27.41
CA GLY A 446 16.22 -22.50 28.75
C GLY A 446 17.23 -21.34 28.82
N HIS A 447 17.71 -20.85 27.67
CA HIS A 447 18.59 -19.69 27.59
C HIS A 447 17.78 -18.40 27.44
N HIS A 448 17.56 -17.71 28.57
CA HIS A 448 16.73 -16.49 28.64
C HIS A 448 17.54 -15.19 28.69
N ARG A 449 18.86 -15.28 28.49
CA ARG A 449 19.78 -14.15 28.40
C ARG A 449 20.36 -14.18 27.01
N ASN A 450 19.90 -13.28 26.15
CA ASN A 450 20.26 -13.28 24.73
C ASN A 450 20.88 -11.94 24.31
N LEU A 451 21.90 -11.99 23.45
CA LEU A 451 22.53 -10.80 22.88
C LEU A 451 22.24 -10.73 21.37
N LEU A 452 21.41 -9.77 20.96
CA LEU A 452 21.13 -9.52 19.55
C LEU A 452 22.20 -8.57 18.98
N VAL A 453 23.03 -9.13 18.10
CA VAL A 453 24.06 -8.38 17.37
C VAL A 453 23.58 -8.10 15.94
N ALA A 454 23.38 -6.83 15.60
CA ALA A 454 23.05 -6.43 14.23
C ALA A 454 23.58 -5.04 13.91
N ALA A 455 23.95 -4.79 12.64
CA ALA A 455 24.52 -3.51 12.22
C ALA A 455 23.59 -2.31 12.54
N THR A 456 24.15 -1.10 12.59
CA THR A 456 23.35 0.12 12.76
C THR A 456 22.39 0.27 11.57
N GLY A 457 21.15 0.70 11.82
CA GLY A 457 20.14 0.88 10.77
C GLY A 457 19.40 -0.39 10.33
N THR A 458 19.75 -1.58 10.83
CA THR A 458 19.07 -2.85 10.48
C THR A 458 17.85 -3.17 11.35
N GLY A 459 17.33 -2.20 12.12
CA GLY A 459 16.10 -2.36 12.89
C GLY A 459 16.21 -3.14 14.20
N LYS A 460 17.32 -3.05 14.96
CA LYS A 460 17.46 -3.70 16.30
C LYS A 460 16.30 -3.44 17.24
N THR A 461 15.88 -2.17 17.35
CA THR A 461 14.76 -1.75 18.19
C THR A 461 13.42 -2.31 17.69
N VAL A 462 13.26 -2.47 16.37
CA VAL A 462 12.06 -3.10 15.77
C VAL A 462 12.02 -4.58 16.14
N MET A 463 13.14 -5.30 16.01
CA MET A 463 13.25 -6.70 16.43
C MET A 463 12.93 -6.86 17.92
N ALA A 464 13.50 -6.02 18.79
CA ALA A 464 13.22 -6.03 20.22
C ALA A 464 11.74 -5.78 20.57
N ALA A 465 11.10 -4.86 19.84
CA ALA A 465 9.68 -4.56 20.04
C ALA A 465 8.77 -5.72 19.61
N VAL A 466 9.07 -6.36 18.47
CA VAL A 466 8.33 -7.53 17.99
C VAL A 466 8.55 -8.74 18.89
N ASP A 467 9.79 -8.96 19.32
CA ASP A 467 10.15 -10.01 20.27
C ASP A 467 9.36 -9.89 21.59
N TYR A 468 9.36 -8.69 22.18
CA TYR A 468 8.57 -8.41 23.36
C TYR A 468 7.06 -8.62 23.14
N ALA A 469 6.54 -8.22 21.97
CA ALA A 469 5.13 -8.46 21.62
C ALA A 469 4.80 -9.97 21.58
N ARG A 470 5.70 -10.81 21.07
CA ARG A 470 5.56 -12.28 21.08
C ARG A 470 5.56 -12.83 22.51
N LEU A 471 6.50 -12.39 23.35
CA LEU A 471 6.58 -12.78 24.76
C LEU A 471 5.30 -12.42 25.54
N ARG A 472 4.80 -11.20 25.36
CA ARG A 472 3.56 -10.73 25.99
C ARG A 472 2.36 -11.55 25.53
N ALA A 473 2.27 -11.88 24.24
CA ALA A 473 1.18 -12.71 23.72
C ALA A 473 1.24 -14.16 24.24
N ALA A 474 2.44 -14.74 24.40
CA ALA A 474 2.63 -16.07 24.98
C ALA A 474 2.23 -16.11 26.46
N ALA A 475 2.52 -15.05 27.21
CA ALA A 475 2.13 -14.89 28.61
C ALA A 475 0.60 -14.92 28.79
N SER A 476 -0.12 -14.10 28.02
CA SER A 476 -1.58 -13.99 28.11
C SER A 476 -2.31 -15.30 27.75
N ARG A 477 -1.74 -16.13 26.87
CA ARG A 477 -2.28 -17.46 26.53
C ARG A 477 -2.14 -18.46 27.67
N THR A 478 -1.08 -18.35 28.46
CA THR A 478 -0.81 -19.27 29.58
C THR A 478 -1.72 -18.97 30.76
N ASP A 479 -1.98 -17.69 31.06
CA ASP A 479 -2.89 -17.26 32.12
C ASP A 479 -4.36 -17.67 31.84
N ALA A 480 -4.79 -17.65 30.57
CA ALA A 480 -6.14 -18.10 30.18
C ALA A 480 -6.35 -19.61 30.35
N SER A 481 -5.30 -20.42 30.23
CA SER A 481 -5.37 -21.88 30.36
C SER A 481 -5.42 -22.37 31.83
N ASN A 482 -4.95 -21.55 32.77
CA ASN A 482 -4.96 -21.84 34.21
C ASN A 482 -6.22 -21.35 34.94
N ALA A 483 -7.15 -20.70 34.24
CA ALA A 483 -8.42 -20.24 34.81
C ALA A 483 -9.49 -21.36 34.77
N HIS A 484 -9.41 -22.30 35.72
CA HIS A 484 -10.56 -23.15 36.09
C HIS A 484 -11.46 -22.40 37.09
N PRO A 485 -12.79 -22.53 37.03
CA PRO A 485 -13.70 -21.72 37.83
C PRO A 485 -13.55 -22.06 39.31
N ARG A 486 -13.19 -21.06 40.13
CA ARG A 486 -13.37 -21.12 41.57
C ARG A 486 -14.88 -21.20 41.83
N ALA A 487 -15.33 -22.33 42.35
CA ALA A 487 -16.67 -22.46 42.88
C ALA A 487 -16.86 -21.45 44.02
N ASP A 488 -17.88 -20.62 43.88
CA ASP A 488 -18.32 -19.66 44.88
C ASP A 488 -18.74 -20.40 46.16
N ALA A 489 -18.03 -20.14 47.26
CA ALA A 489 -18.44 -20.54 48.60
C ALA A 489 -18.93 -19.31 49.37
N SER A 490 -20.23 -19.08 49.33
CA SER A 490 -20.95 -18.15 50.19
C SER A 490 -22.35 -18.71 50.47
N THR A 491 -22.48 -19.59 51.48
CA THR A 491 -23.64 -19.54 52.40
C THR A 491 -23.45 -20.41 53.65
N ALA A 492 -23.74 -19.78 54.79
CA ALA A 492 -24.37 -20.32 56.01
C ALA A 492 -23.68 -21.40 56.87
N ILE A 493 -23.38 -20.98 58.11
CA ILE A 493 -23.20 -21.79 59.33
C ILE A 493 -24.53 -22.51 59.67
N PRO A 494 -24.50 -23.78 60.12
CA PRO A 494 -24.82 -24.07 61.52
C PRO A 494 -23.88 -25.06 62.22
N ARG A 495 -23.92 -24.99 63.55
CA ARG A 495 -23.15 -25.73 64.55
C ARG A 495 -23.46 -27.23 64.58
N GLY A 496 -22.49 -28.04 65.02
CA GLY A 496 -22.75 -29.14 65.95
C GLY A 496 -22.18 -30.52 65.61
N GLU A 497 -21.34 -31.01 66.54
CA GLU A 497 -21.10 -32.41 66.92
C GLU A 497 -19.99 -33.24 66.25
N ALA A 498 -19.34 -33.99 67.14
CA ALA A 498 -18.13 -34.77 67.00
C ALA A 498 -18.40 -36.17 66.42
N ASP A 499 -17.37 -36.82 65.86
CA ASP A 499 -16.71 -37.99 66.48
C ASP A 499 -15.80 -38.76 65.49
N ASN A 500 -14.68 -39.24 66.05
CA ASN A 500 -13.80 -40.35 65.68
C ASN A 500 -13.57 -40.82 64.22
N GLY A 501 -12.31 -40.62 63.78
CA GLY A 501 -11.31 -41.68 63.68
C GLY A 501 -11.45 -42.79 62.62
N LEU A 502 -10.52 -42.84 61.66
CA LEU A 502 -9.78 -44.06 61.33
C LEU A 502 -8.49 -43.81 60.53
N GLN A 503 -7.45 -44.56 60.91
CA GLN A 503 -6.07 -44.60 60.40
C GLN A 503 -5.92 -45.04 58.92
N ARG A 504 -5.02 -44.35 58.18
CA ARG A 504 -3.76 -44.79 57.47
C ARG A 504 -3.76 -46.10 56.63
N PRO A 505 -2.95 -46.25 55.54
CA PRO A 505 -1.52 -45.87 55.54
C PRO A 505 -0.86 -45.40 54.22
N ASP A 506 0.41 -45.07 54.40
CA ASP A 506 1.42 -44.46 53.54
C ASP A 506 1.75 -45.19 52.22
N ALA A 507 2.13 -44.41 51.21
CA ALA A 507 3.08 -44.82 50.19
C ALA A 507 4.06 -43.66 49.90
N SER A 508 5.33 -43.99 50.02
CA SER A 508 6.52 -43.15 50.02
C SER A 508 6.94 -42.61 48.64
N HIS A 509 7.67 -41.50 48.69
CA HIS A 509 8.67 -41.02 47.71
C HIS A 509 8.19 -40.59 46.32
N ALA A 510 7.97 -39.28 46.17
CA ALA A 510 8.40 -38.55 44.99
C ALA A 510 8.95 -37.17 45.40
N THR A 511 10.26 -37.02 45.27
CA THR A 511 11.01 -35.76 45.32
C THR A 511 10.34 -34.71 44.44
N SER A 512 9.77 -33.68 45.06
CA SER A 512 9.30 -32.47 44.38
C SER A 512 10.51 -31.68 43.87
N ARG A 513 10.90 -31.96 42.63
CA ARG A 513 11.70 -31.02 41.82
C ARG A 513 10.70 -30.09 41.15
N ALA A 514 10.38 -28.98 41.81
CA ALA A 514 9.54 -27.94 41.22
C ALA A 514 10.22 -27.43 39.94
N ALA A 515 9.63 -27.74 38.78
CA ALA A 515 9.99 -27.07 37.54
C ALA A 515 9.60 -25.57 37.67
N PRO A 516 10.46 -24.62 37.28
CA PRO A 516 10.09 -23.21 37.32
C PRO A 516 8.91 -22.96 36.38
N SER A 517 7.87 -22.30 36.90
CA SER A 517 6.69 -21.92 36.11
C SER A 517 7.09 -20.96 34.98
N THR A 518 6.81 -21.35 33.74
CA THR A 518 7.23 -20.68 32.49
C THR A 518 6.38 -19.45 32.09
N ALA A 519 5.36 -19.05 32.86
CA ALA A 519 4.40 -18.01 32.45
C ALA A 519 4.78 -16.59 32.94
N LEU A 520 5.09 -15.66 32.01
CA LEU A 520 5.40 -14.23 32.28
C LEU A 520 4.15 -13.46 32.77
N HIS A 521 3.77 -13.64 34.04
CA HIS A 521 2.48 -13.26 34.62
C HIS A 521 2.03 -11.78 34.44
N ARG A 522 2.93 -10.83 34.12
CA ARG A 522 2.60 -9.43 33.78
C ARG A 522 3.43 -8.81 32.64
N ALA A 523 4.46 -9.49 32.14
CA ALA A 523 5.38 -9.02 31.11
C ALA A 523 5.90 -7.59 31.33
N ARG A 524 6.24 -7.21 32.57
CA ARG A 524 6.72 -5.86 32.89
C ARG A 524 8.06 -5.58 32.21
N LEU A 525 8.17 -4.42 31.57
CA LEU A 525 9.30 -4.09 30.70
C LEU A 525 10.17 -2.99 31.32
N LEU A 526 11.49 -3.21 31.32
CA LEU A 526 12.47 -2.13 31.47
C LEU A 526 13.33 -2.06 30.20
N PHE A 527 13.19 -0.97 29.45
CA PHE A 527 14.05 -0.65 28.31
C PHE A 527 15.07 0.40 28.73
N VAL A 528 16.36 0.12 28.52
CA VAL A 528 17.47 0.97 28.97
C VAL A 528 18.28 1.45 27.78
N ALA A 529 18.50 2.77 27.71
CA ALA A 529 19.41 3.40 26.76
C ALA A 529 20.16 4.58 27.42
N HIS A 530 21.14 5.14 26.72
CA HIS A 530 22.00 6.20 27.27
C HIS A 530 21.55 7.63 26.90
N ARG A 531 20.65 7.79 25.93
CA ARG A 531 20.15 9.08 25.43
C ARG A 531 18.64 9.16 25.48
N ARG A 532 18.11 10.35 25.78
CA ARG A 532 16.67 10.61 25.83
C ARG A 532 16.01 10.35 24.47
N GLU A 533 16.64 10.80 23.40
CA GLU A 533 16.12 10.68 22.03
C GLU A 533 15.94 9.20 21.64
N LEU A 534 16.88 8.34 22.04
CA LEU A 534 16.79 6.90 21.79
C LEU A 534 15.66 6.24 22.58
N LEU A 535 15.39 6.71 23.81
CA LEU A 535 14.28 6.24 24.62
C LEU A 535 12.93 6.64 24.03
N GLU A 536 12.81 7.89 23.56
CA GLU A 536 11.59 8.38 22.89
C GLU A 536 11.32 7.62 21.58
N GLN A 537 12.36 7.40 20.77
CA GLN A 537 12.27 6.62 19.53
C GLN A 537 11.94 5.15 19.79
N SER A 538 12.56 4.54 20.80
CA SER A 538 12.28 3.16 21.18
C SER A 538 10.86 3.01 21.72
N ARG A 539 10.43 3.92 22.60
CA ARG A 539 9.03 3.95 23.07
C ARG A 539 8.06 4.09 21.92
N ALA A 540 8.32 5.00 20.97
CA ALA A 540 7.50 5.12 19.77
C ALA A 540 7.45 3.79 19.00
N THR A 541 8.60 3.14 18.76
CA THR A 541 8.67 1.85 18.08
C THR A 541 7.83 0.77 18.77
N PHE A 542 7.92 0.67 20.11
CA PHE A 542 7.13 -0.27 20.91
C PHE A 542 5.62 0.05 20.85
N ARG A 543 5.23 1.33 20.91
CA ARG A 543 3.83 1.74 20.75
C ARG A 543 3.27 1.33 19.38
N HIS A 544 4.07 1.42 18.31
CA HIS A 544 3.67 0.96 16.98
C HIS A 544 3.58 -0.56 16.91
N ALA A 545 4.59 -1.28 17.41
CA ALA A 545 4.63 -2.75 17.42
C ALA A 545 3.47 -3.37 18.21
N LEU A 546 3.15 -2.78 19.37
CA LEU A 546 2.09 -3.26 20.28
C LEU A 546 0.72 -2.66 19.98
N ARG A 547 0.64 -1.66 19.10
CA ARG A 547 -0.57 -0.87 18.79
C ARG A 547 -1.22 -0.26 20.03
N ASP A 548 -0.38 0.21 20.93
CA ASP A 548 -0.80 0.77 22.19
C ASP A 548 -0.11 2.14 22.32
N ALA A 549 -0.87 3.22 22.10
CA ALA A 549 -0.33 4.57 22.14
C ALA A 549 0.01 5.05 23.56
N SER A 550 -0.57 4.40 24.59
CA SER A 550 -0.26 4.63 26.00
C SER A 550 0.98 3.87 26.47
N PHE A 551 1.48 2.91 25.69
CA PHE A 551 2.55 2.02 26.13
C PHE A 551 3.83 2.77 26.52
N GLY A 552 4.32 2.51 27.73
CA GLY A 552 5.62 2.97 28.20
C GLY A 552 5.64 4.35 28.85
N GLU A 553 6.26 4.43 30.01
CA GLU A 553 6.59 5.66 30.74
C GLU A 553 8.08 5.99 30.57
N LEU A 554 8.43 7.27 30.53
CA LEU A 554 9.82 7.70 30.43
C LEU A 554 10.40 7.94 31.84
N TRP A 555 11.64 7.51 32.03
CA TRP A 555 12.45 7.81 33.20
C TRP A 555 13.78 8.44 32.79
N VAL A 556 13.71 9.72 32.42
CA VAL A 556 14.85 10.48 31.91
C VAL A 556 14.62 11.98 32.06
N GLY A 557 15.66 12.74 32.39
CA GLY A 557 15.62 14.21 32.37
C GLY A 557 14.59 14.85 33.30
N GLY A 558 14.34 14.25 34.47
CA GLY A 558 13.37 14.73 35.46
C GLY A 558 11.98 14.11 35.38
N GLU A 559 11.67 13.37 34.31
CA GLU A 559 10.46 12.53 34.23
C GLU A 559 10.62 11.29 35.11
N HIS A 560 9.56 10.91 35.82
CA HIS A 560 9.53 9.76 36.72
C HIS A 560 8.27 8.92 36.48
N PRO A 561 8.38 7.59 36.34
CA PRO A 561 7.22 6.71 36.17
C PRO A 561 6.28 6.76 37.38
N THR A 562 4.98 6.59 37.14
CA THR A 562 3.95 6.45 38.18
C THR A 562 3.58 5.00 38.42
N GLU A 563 3.43 4.20 37.36
CA GLU A 563 2.92 2.82 37.46
C GLU A 563 4.05 1.78 37.49
N PHE A 564 5.22 2.12 36.94
CA PHE A 564 6.39 1.23 36.92
C PHE A 564 6.16 -0.12 36.21
N GLU A 565 5.20 -0.20 35.29
CA GLU A 565 4.90 -1.45 34.57
C GLU A 565 5.73 -1.61 33.29
N HIS A 566 5.83 -0.53 32.50
CA HIS A 566 6.62 -0.49 31.27
C HIS A 566 7.44 0.80 31.27
N VAL A 567 8.75 0.70 31.50
CA VAL A 567 9.61 1.85 31.76
C VAL A 567 10.72 1.94 30.72
N PHE A 568 10.87 3.12 30.11
CA PHE A 568 11.95 3.49 29.20
C PHE A 568 12.89 4.45 29.94
N ALA A 569 13.99 3.92 30.46
CA ALA A 569 14.85 4.63 31.41
C ALA A 569 16.25 4.91 30.87
N SER A 570 16.78 6.08 31.23
CA SER A 570 18.20 6.36 30.99
C SER A 570 19.07 5.70 32.04
N ILE A 571 20.26 5.23 31.65
CA ILE A 571 21.21 4.65 32.62
C ILE A 571 21.60 5.65 33.72
N GLN A 572 21.64 6.93 33.40
CA GLN A 572 21.92 8.00 34.37
C GLN A 572 20.79 8.10 35.40
N SER A 573 19.53 8.15 34.94
CA SER A 573 18.36 8.19 35.84
C SER A 573 18.28 6.97 36.73
N LEU A 574 18.59 5.77 36.23
CA LEU A 574 18.62 4.54 37.03
C LEU A 574 19.70 4.55 38.12
N ASN A 575 20.84 5.21 37.89
CA ASN A 575 21.92 5.33 38.87
C ASN A 575 21.69 6.43 39.92
N HIS A 576 20.94 7.48 39.57
CA HIS A 576 20.52 8.52 40.50
C HIS A 576 19.26 8.16 41.28
N ALA A 577 18.46 7.25 40.72
CA ALA A 577 17.29 6.69 41.37
C ALA A 577 17.70 5.65 42.42
N GLN A 578 16.85 5.52 43.44
CA GLN A 578 16.95 4.44 44.42
C GLN A 578 16.42 3.14 43.81
N LEU A 579 17.09 2.63 42.76
CA LEU A 579 16.73 1.38 42.08
C LEU A 579 16.62 0.21 43.08
N GLU A 580 17.39 0.27 44.15
CA GLU A 580 17.38 -0.61 45.32
C GLU A 580 16.04 -0.69 46.06
N HIS A 581 15.13 0.27 45.87
CA HIS A 581 13.75 0.19 46.39
C HIS A 581 12.80 -0.62 45.51
N LEU A 582 13.18 -0.92 44.26
CA LEU A 582 12.44 -1.85 43.42
C LEU A 582 12.97 -3.27 43.66
N PRO A 583 12.07 -4.27 43.84
CA PRO A 583 12.48 -5.66 43.92
C PRO A 583 13.35 -6.08 42.72
N PRO A 584 14.42 -6.85 42.90
CA PRO A 584 15.26 -7.36 41.81
C PRO A 584 14.47 -8.01 40.66
N THR A 585 13.36 -8.67 40.98
CA THR A 585 12.51 -9.40 40.02
C THR A 585 11.29 -8.58 39.55
N HIS A 586 11.28 -7.25 39.75
CA HIS A 586 10.12 -6.40 39.43
C HIS A 586 9.80 -6.37 37.93
N PHE A 587 10.84 -6.29 37.10
CA PHE A 587 10.71 -6.32 35.64
C PHE A 587 10.88 -7.76 35.14
N ASP A 588 9.91 -8.24 34.38
CA ASP A 588 9.94 -9.57 33.79
C ASP A 588 10.86 -9.62 32.56
N VAL A 589 10.89 -8.54 31.78
CA VAL A 589 11.70 -8.37 30.58
C VAL A 589 12.58 -7.13 30.74
N VAL A 590 13.88 -7.29 30.56
CA VAL A 590 14.85 -6.17 30.53
C VAL A 590 15.52 -6.15 29.17
N ILE A 591 15.46 -5.01 28.50
CA ILE A 591 16.10 -4.77 27.21
C ILE A 591 17.10 -3.65 27.37
N VAL A 592 18.34 -3.87 26.95
CA VAL A 592 19.43 -2.91 27.12
C VAL A 592 20.03 -2.62 25.76
N ASP A 593 19.83 -1.38 25.29
CA ASP A 593 20.38 -0.88 24.04
C ASP A 593 21.82 -0.39 24.22
N GLU A 594 22.61 -0.51 23.15
CA GLU A 594 24.06 -0.30 23.15
C GLU A 594 24.78 -1.09 24.26
N PHE A 595 24.51 -2.39 24.30
CA PHE A 595 25.03 -3.31 25.32
C PHE A 595 26.57 -3.38 25.39
N HIS A 596 27.26 -2.89 24.36
CA HIS A 596 28.72 -2.76 24.39
C HIS A 596 29.23 -1.85 25.54
N HIS A 597 28.35 -1.06 26.17
CA HIS A 597 28.63 -0.28 27.39
C HIS A 597 28.48 -1.06 28.71
N ALA A 598 28.13 -2.35 28.70
CA ALA A 598 27.75 -3.12 29.89
C ALA A 598 28.82 -3.16 31.01
N ALA A 599 30.11 -3.05 30.68
CA ALA A 599 31.19 -3.02 31.67
C ALA A 599 31.45 -1.63 32.30
N ALA A 600 30.68 -0.60 31.92
CA ALA A 600 30.70 0.65 32.67
C ALA A 600 30.10 0.40 34.05
N LYS A 601 30.70 0.96 35.11
CA LYS A 601 30.21 0.83 36.51
C LYS A 601 28.72 1.14 36.67
N SER A 602 28.18 2.02 35.83
CA SER A 602 26.77 2.38 35.79
C SER A 602 25.86 1.25 35.29
N TYR A 603 26.30 0.48 34.29
CA TYR A 603 25.60 -0.70 33.78
C TYR A 603 25.81 -1.92 34.68
N GLU A 604 27.01 -2.12 35.20
CA GLU A 604 27.29 -3.21 36.17
C GLU A 604 26.36 -3.14 37.39
N ARG A 605 26.15 -1.94 37.95
CA ARG A 605 25.21 -1.73 39.07
C ARG A 605 23.79 -2.12 38.72
N LEU A 606 23.32 -1.75 37.53
CA LEU A 606 22.00 -2.12 37.02
C LEU A 606 21.89 -3.65 36.90
N LEU A 607 22.83 -4.27 36.17
CA LEU A 607 22.82 -5.70 35.87
C LEU A 607 23.03 -6.58 37.10
N ALA A 608 23.74 -6.08 38.13
CA ALA A 608 23.88 -6.77 39.42
C ALA A 608 22.58 -6.74 40.24
N HIS A 609 21.76 -5.70 40.08
CA HIS A 609 20.50 -5.55 40.81
C HIS A 609 19.33 -6.28 40.15
N VAL A 610 19.13 -6.12 38.84
CA VAL A 610 17.97 -6.70 38.14
C VAL A 610 18.10 -8.21 37.92
N ARG A 611 17.03 -8.94 38.17
CA ARG A 611 16.89 -10.38 37.95
C ARG A 611 15.64 -10.66 37.11
N PRO A 612 15.62 -10.23 35.83
CA PRO A 612 14.49 -10.48 34.95
C PRO A 612 14.42 -11.95 34.55
N ARG A 613 13.24 -12.34 34.06
CA ARG A 613 13.06 -13.64 33.42
C ARG A 613 13.69 -13.65 32.04
N GLU A 614 13.54 -12.55 31.29
CA GLU A 614 14.12 -12.36 29.96
C GLU A 614 15.06 -11.16 29.97
N LEU A 615 16.31 -11.36 29.57
CA LEU A 615 17.29 -10.29 29.35
C LEU A 615 17.72 -10.28 27.89
N LEU A 616 17.51 -9.15 27.20
CA LEU A 616 17.92 -8.95 25.82
C LEU A 616 18.90 -7.77 25.72
N GLY A 617 20.15 -8.05 25.33
CA GLY A 617 21.10 -7.02 24.95
C GLY A 617 20.98 -6.71 23.45
N LEU A 618 21.06 -5.43 23.08
CA LEU A 618 21.13 -5.00 21.68
C LEU A 618 22.48 -4.32 21.44
N THR A 619 23.23 -4.73 20.41
CA THR A 619 24.49 -4.06 20.05
C THR A 619 24.78 -4.15 18.56
N ALA A 620 25.48 -3.14 18.02
CA ALA A 620 26.07 -3.20 16.68
C ALA A 620 27.50 -3.74 16.68
N THR A 621 28.18 -3.65 17.81
CA THR A 621 29.61 -3.96 17.96
C THR A 621 29.79 -4.85 19.19
N PRO A 622 29.90 -6.18 19.00
CA PRO A 622 30.12 -7.09 20.13
C PRO A 622 31.57 -7.01 20.65
N GLU A 623 32.52 -6.64 19.78
CA GLU A 623 33.93 -6.46 20.11
C GLU A 623 34.24 -5.03 20.57
N ARG A 624 34.99 -4.90 21.66
CA ARG A 624 35.42 -3.60 22.21
C ARG A 624 36.89 -3.31 21.89
N ALA A 625 37.23 -2.02 21.84
CA ALA A 625 38.60 -1.55 21.64
C ALA A 625 39.54 -1.81 22.85
N ASP A 626 39.00 -2.15 24.02
CA ASP A 626 39.71 -2.37 25.28
C ASP A 626 39.79 -3.85 25.71
N GLY A 627 39.33 -4.79 24.87
CA GLY A 627 39.58 -6.23 25.02
C GLY A 627 38.79 -6.98 26.10
N LEU A 628 37.84 -6.32 26.78
CA LEU A 628 36.97 -6.95 27.78
C LEU A 628 35.72 -7.57 27.12
N SER A 629 35.40 -8.83 27.47
CA SER A 629 34.26 -9.57 26.90
C SER A 629 32.93 -9.12 27.52
N ILE A 630 31.92 -8.85 26.68
CA ILE A 630 30.53 -8.59 27.12
C ILE A 630 29.69 -9.88 27.18
N LEU A 631 30.26 -11.02 26.79
CA LEU A 631 29.58 -12.32 26.68
C LEU A 631 29.31 -12.96 28.05
N GLU A 632 30.06 -12.59 29.09
CA GLU A 632 29.91 -13.12 30.46
C GLU A 632 28.52 -12.88 31.08
N HIS A 633 27.74 -11.97 30.50
CA HIS A 633 26.35 -11.70 30.91
C HIS A 633 25.30 -12.61 30.25
N PHE A 634 25.72 -13.46 29.29
CA PHE A 634 24.86 -14.27 28.43
C PHE A 634 25.22 -15.77 28.40
N ASP A 635 26.15 -16.21 29.26
CA ASP A 635 26.54 -17.62 29.42
C ASP A 635 25.54 -18.44 30.28
#